data_AF-A0A7W3Y4U0-F1
#
_entry.id   AF-A0A7W3Y4U0-F1
#
_cell.length_a   1.000
_cell.length_b   1.000
_cell.length_c   1.000
_cell.angle_alpha   90.00
_cell.angle_beta   90.00
_cell.angle_gamma   90.00
#
_symmetry.space_group_name_H-M   'P 1'
#
loop_
_entity.id
_entity.type
_entity.pdbx_description
1 polymer ?
#
loop_
_entity_poly.entity_id
_entity_poly.type
_entity_poly.pdbx_seq_one_letter_code
_entity_poly.pdbx_strand_id
1 'polypeptide(L)' 'MNSKLRIVLLSLPLLGLSACASAPAPRTAPAPERSSSNAVAIDEAYVAYVERVARRRGINVTWVHQPRAQLPRTSTDE' A
#
# COMPACT_ATOMS: atom_id res chain seq x y z
N MET A 1 -15.36 47.61 -14.20
CA MET A 1 -15.58 46.99 -12.87
C MET A 1 -14.33 46.17 -12.49
N ASN A 2 -13.39 46.84 -11.84
CA ASN A 2 -12.21 46.37 -11.07
C ASN A 2 -11.62 44.98 -11.42
N SER A 3 -11.04 44.80 -12.61
CA SER A 3 -10.28 43.59 -12.98
C SER A 3 -9.12 43.28 -12.03
N LYS A 4 -8.51 44.31 -11.43
CA LYS A 4 -7.44 44.16 -10.43
C LYS A 4 -7.96 43.48 -9.15
N LEU A 5 -9.24 43.70 -8.79
CA LEU A 5 -9.87 43.07 -7.63
C LEU A 5 -10.10 41.58 -7.84
N ARG A 6 -10.44 41.18 -9.07
CA ARG A 6 -10.63 39.76 -9.45
C ARG A 6 -9.33 38.97 -9.38
N ILE A 7 -8.22 39.58 -9.78
CA ILE A 7 -6.89 38.94 -9.72
C ILE A 7 -6.46 38.71 -8.26
N VAL A 8 -6.72 39.68 -7.38
CA VAL A 8 -6.43 39.55 -5.94
C VAL A 8 -7.33 38.53 -5.24
N LEU A 9 -8.60 38.43 -5.64
CA LEU A 9 -9.53 37.44 -5.09
C LEU A 9 -9.17 35.99 -5.49
N LEU A 10 -8.53 35.79 -6.65
CA LEU A 10 -8.13 34.46 -7.13
C LEU A 10 -6.79 33.96 -6.56
N SER A 11 -5.92 34.84 -6.05
CA SER A 11 -4.61 34.43 -5.50
C SER A 11 -4.64 34.06 -4.02
N LEU A 12 -5.67 34.52 -3.29
CA LEU A 12 -5.84 34.25 -1.85
C LEU A 12 -5.97 32.75 -1.48
N PRO A 13 -6.65 31.86 -2.26
CA PRO A 13 -6.75 30.45 -1.88
C PRO A 13 -5.46 29.65 -2.11
N LEU A 14 -4.50 30.10 -2.94
CA LEU A 14 -3.26 29.35 -3.18
C LEU A 14 -2.29 29.37 -1.98
N LEU A 15 -2.37 30.39 -1.13
CA LEU A 15 -1.50 30.51 0.06
C LEU A 15 -2.06 29.75 1.29
N GLY A 16 -3.31 29.29 1.24
CA GLY A 16 -3.98 28.65 2.38
C GLY A 16 -3.86 27.12 2.45
N LEU A 17 -3.40 26.44 1.39
CA LEU A 17 -3.37 24.97 1.34
C LEU A 17 -2.04 24.32 1.74
N SER A 18 -1.00 25.08 2.11
CA SER A 18 0.31 24.50 2.47
C SER A 18 0.35 23.80 3.84
N ALA A 19 -0.73 23.89 4.64
CA ALA A 19 -0.76 23.37 6.00
C ALA A 19 -1.35 21.96 6.17
N CYS A 20 -2.00 21.37 5.16
CA CYS A 20 -2.66 20.05 5.31
C CYS A 20 -1.75 18.84 5.00
N ALA A 21 -0.45 19.04 4.72
CA ALA A 21 0.48 17.96 4.39
C ALA A 21 1.46 17.61 5.53
N SER A 22 1.18 17.99 6.79
CA SER A 22 1.96 17.48 7.94
C SER A 22 1.48 16.07 8.31
N ALA A 23 1.76 15.10 7.45
CA ALA A 23 1.76 13.71 7.87
C ALA A 23 2.93 13.52 8.85
N PRO A 24 2.71 13.16 10.13
CA PRO A 24 3.81 12.78 11.00
C PRO A 24 4.52 11.59 10.36
N ALA A 25 5.81 11.73 10.11
CA ALA A 25 6.64 10.62 9.64
C ALA A 25 6.50 9.45 10.65
N PRO A 26 6.10 8.25 10.22
CA PRO A 26 6.15 7.10 11.10
C PRO A 26 7.61 6.89 11.47
N ARG A 27 7.94 7.07 12.77
CA ARG A 27 9.19 6.57 13.33
C ARG A 27 9.07 5.06 13.40
N THR A 28 9.25 4.40 12.27
CA THR A 28 9.42 2.96 12.23
C THR A 28 10.86 2.70 12.68
N ALA A 29 11.04 2.34 13.95
CA ALA A 29 12.26 1.65 14.36
C ALA A 29 12.46 0.47 13.41
N PRO A 30 13.69 0.18 12.92
CA PRO A 30 13.91 -1.03 12.15
C PRO A 30 13.58 -2.21 13.07
N ALA A 31 12.44 -2.85 12.81
CA ALA A 31 12.13 -4.11 13.47
C ALA A 31 13.24 -5.09 13.07
N PRO A 32 13.79 -5.88 14.01
CA PRO A 32 14.77 -6.89 13.66
C PRO A 32 14.16 -7.81 12.59
N GLU A 33 14.86 -7.97 11.47
CA GLU A 33 14.51 -8.95 10.45
C GLU A 33 14.32 -10.29 11.15
N ARG A 34 13.07 -10.74 11.23
CA ARG A 34 12.82 -12.15 11.52
C ARG A 34 13.29 -12.90 10.29
N SER A 35 14.56 -13.31 10.32
CA SER A 35 15.08 -14.33 9.43
C SER A 35 14.34 -15.63 9.77
N SER A 36 13.15 -15.80 9.19
CA SER A 36 12.33 -16.97 9.37
C SER A 36 12.74 -17.99 8.31
N SER A 37 13.86 -18.68 8.54
CA SER A 37 14.31 -19.78 7.68
C SER A 37 13.33 -20.98 7.66
N ASN A 38 12.25 -20.93 8.45
CA ASN A 38 11.17 -21.93 8.50
C ASN A 38 9.76 -21.33 8.28
N ALA A 39 9.64 -20.09 7.79
CA ALA A 39 8.33 -19.61 7.34
C ALA A 39 8.03 -20.29 6.01
N VAL A 40 6.98 -21.10 5.97
CA VAL A 40 6.39 -21.53 4.70
C VAL A 40 6.10 -20.26 3.91
N ALA A 41 6.85 -20.06 2.82
CA ALA A 41 6.81 -18.83 2.05
C ALA A 41 5.39 -18.60 1.55
N ILE A 42 4.85 -17.41 1.83
CA ILE A 42 3.56 -16.98 1.29
C ILE A 42 3.76 -16.73 -0.20
N ASP A 43 2.77 -17.09 -1.01
CA ASP A 43 2.78 -16.71 -2.42
C ASP A 43 2.40 -15.22 -2.56
N GLU A 44 3.39 -14.35 -2.39
CA GLU A 44 3.20 -12.90 -2.44
C GLU A 44 2.67 -12.42 -3.79
N ALA A 45 3.07 -13.08 -4.88
CA ALA A 45 2.62 -12.74 -6.23
C ALA A 45 1.12 -13.01 -6.39
N TYR A 46 0.66 -14.16 -5.89
CA TYR A 46 -0.75 -14.50 -5.91
C TYR A 46 -1.58 -13.58 -4.99
N VAL A 47 -1.10 -13.31 -3.78
CA VAL A 47 -1.78 -12.39 -2.84
C VAL A 47 -1.92 -11.00 -3.48
N ALA A 48 -0.85 -10.44 -4.03
CA ALA A 48 -0.86 -9.13 -4.67
C ALA A 48 -1.80 -9.08 -5.89
N TYR A 49 -1.90 -10.18 -6.64
CA TYR A 49 -2.84 -10.29 -7.75
C TYR A 49 -4.30 -10.24 -7.26
N VAL A 50 -4.64 -11.05 -6.26
CA VAL A 50 -6.01 -11.12 -5.71
C VAL A 50 -6.41 -9.77 -5.11
N GLU A 51 -5.55 -9.14 -4.33
CA GLU A 51 -5.82 -7.83 -3.74
C GLU A 51 -6.02 -6.74 -4.80
N ARG A 52 -5.23 -6.77 -5.89
CA ARG A 52 -5.39 -5.84 -7.01
C ARG A 52 -6.75 -6.03 -7.70
N VAL A 53 -7.17 -7.27 -7.91
CA VAL A 53 -8.48 -7.57 -8.51
C VAL A 53 -9.61 -7.15 -7.56
N ALA A 54 -9.49 -7.46 -6.27
CA ALA A 54 -10.48 -7.11 -5.25
C ALA A 54 -10.67 -5.59 -5.13
N ARG A 55 -9.57 -4.83 -5.10
CA ARG A 55 -9.61 -3.36 -5.06
C ARG A 55 -10.34 -2.77 -6.25
N ARG A 56 -10.09 -3.27 -7.46
CA ARG A 56 -10.79 -2.82 -8.68
C ARG A 56 -12.29 -3.10 -8.66
N ARG A 57 -12.73 -4.04 -7.83
CA ARG A 57 -14.14 -4.44 -7.67
C ARG A 57 -14.78 -3.89 -6.40
N GLY A 58 -14.06 -3.11 -5.59
CA GLY A 58 -14.55 -2.64 -4.30
C GLY A 58 -14.78 -3.75 -3.26
N ILE A 59 -14.10 -4.89 -3.40
CA ILE A 59 -14.21 -6.03 -2.48
C ILE A 59 -13.13 -5.91 -1.41
N ASN A 60 -13.52 -6.07 -0.15
CA ASN A 60 -12.57 -6.20 0.97
C ASN A 60 -12.17 -7.67 1.14
N VAL A 61 -10.87 -7.96 1.10
CA VAL A 61 -10.34 -9.32 1.25
C VAL A 61 -9.68 -9.44 2.61
N THR A 62 -10.09 -10.45 3.37
CA THR A 62 -9.45 -10.82 4.64
C THR A 62 -8.97 -12.26 4.53
N TRP A 63 -7.66 -12.46 4.65
CA TRP A 63 -7.05 -13.79 4.58
C TRP A 63 -7.12 -14.47 5.95
N VAL A 64 -7.93 -15.53 6.06
CA VAL A 64 -7.95 -16.39 7.27
C VAL A 64 -6.76 -17.36 7.24
N HIS A 65 -6.45 -17.90 6.05
CA HIS A 65 -5.24 -18.67 5.77
C HIS A 65 -4.62 -18.15 4.49
N GLN A 66 -3.39 -17.64 4.56
CA GLN A 66 -2.71 -17.14 3.38
C GLN A 66 -2.28 -18.30 2.45
N PRO A 67 -2.34 -18.08 1.13
CA PRO A 67 -1.89 -19.05 0.16
C PRO A 67 -0.38 -19.24 0.29
N ARG A 68 0.04 -20.50 0.34
CA ARG A 68 1.43 -20.92 0.46
C ARG A 68 2.02 -21.09 -0.94
N ALA A 69 3.25 -20.61 -1.13
CA ALA A 69 4.00 -20.89 -2.34
C ALA A 69 4.15 -22.40 -2.49
N GLN A 70 3.78 -22.94 -3.65
CA GLN A 70 4.04 -24.33 -3.95
C GLN A 70 5.55 -24.48 -4.12
N LEU A 71 6.19 -25.13 -3.15
CA LEU A 71 7.52 -25.69 -3.37
C LEU A 71 7.41 -26.64 -4.57
N PRO A 72 8.38 -26.62 -5.50
CA PRO A 72 8.44 -27.61 -6.58
C PRO A 72 8.25 -29.00 -5.96
N ARG A 73 7.26 -29.76 -6.43
CA ARG A 73 7.13 -31.16 -6.04
C ARG A 73 8.31 -31.88 -6.68
N THR A 74 9.44 -31.94 -6.01
CA THR A 74 10.43 -32.98 -6.28
C THR A 74 9.72 -34.29 -5.96
N SER A 75 9.21 -34.95 -7.00
CA SER A 75 8.85 -36.35 -6.94
C SER A 75 10.14 -37.11 -6.62
N THR A 76 10.40 -37.29 -5.33
CA THR A 76 11.26 -38.39 -4.88
C THR A 76 10.41 -39.65 -5.00
N ASP A 77 10.32 -40.16 -6.22
CA ASP A 77 9.96 -41.55 -6.48
C ASP A 77 11.09 -42.11 -7.34
N GLU A 78 11.72 -43.16 -6.80
CA GLU A 78 12.89 -43.96 -7.24
C GLU A 78 14.30 -43.33 -7.22
#